data_AF-A0AAD5Q8W7-F1
#
_entry.id   AF-A0AAD5Q8W7-F1
#
_cell.length_a   1.000
_cell.length_b   1.000
_cell.length_c   1.000
_cell.angle_alpha   90.00
_cell.angle_beta   90.00
_cell.angle_gamma   90.00
#
_symmetry.space_group_name_H-M   'P 1'
#
loop_
_entity.id
_entity.type
_entity.pdbx_description
1 polymer ?
#
loop_
_entity_poly.entity_id
_entity_poly.type
_entity_poly.pdbx_seq_one_letter_code
_entity_poly.pdbx_strand_id
1 'polypeptide(L)'
;MASPPSTSPAIALSPRELRRYLLDDRREYVAKPSAYAPTWRHETHPLQDQLRTLEAKLHAVKYARERLEFVASPGKATGVTASSPHQALDITTRVALSACSSPEWVNAGGISVLSGPEELLFTFLSPAELVAASEVCRRWNALARDNRLWEPLLVTPVEQYPLRRLLGLDHVRVPAIQVYAMFVEMLKELVIVAQTSSDQELASSAELYSVDLSSVELPTSVLLQELRPLVALTHLRLPRQLARDDNLEYFIAALCCTEFLPSLRVMDDEVRPALDQLEAAYSAQLRMGQTQKQSGPPQRLAIALSIESSIASRMAPRSPTGSSGDELALKFLFANQDGKHVVLRFPKSTSVASVKAELMRNWPADVSPTEDPATIRLICMGRGMLQDSQTLEACKIPSFDTHPTPVNVSVNRRSSTTTGVSTRTASGARQSQQATGGNAGAASSSSSSSTPGCVCVIQ
;
A
#
# COMPACT_ATOMS: atom_id res chain seq x y z
N MET A 1 -7.90 36.09 -48.77
CA MET A 1 -6.84 35.47 -47.96
C MET A 1 -7.38 35.36 -46.54
N ALA A 2 -7.74 34.16 -46.09
CA ALA A 2 -8.25 33.94 -44.75
C ALA A 2 -7.07 33.92 -43.77
N SER A 3 -7.10 34.81 -42.78
CA SER A 3 -6.11 34.82 -41.69
C SER A 3 -6.16 33.49 -40.95
N PRO A 4 -5.02 32.85 -40.65
CA PRO A 4 -5.00 31.63 -39.86
C PRO A 4 -5.60 31.90 -38.47
N PRO A 5 -6.37 30.96 -37.90
CA PRO A 5 -6.94 31.11 -36.57
C PRO A 5 -5.80 31.32 -35.57
N SER A 6 -5.86 32.40 -34.79
CA SER A 6 -4.89 32.65 -33.73
C SER A 6 -5.05 31.53 -32.69
N THR A 7 -4.13 30.56 -32.70
CA THR A 7 -3.95 29.61 -31.61
C THR A 7 -3.71 30.41 -30.35
N SER A 8 -4.68 30.43 -29.43
CA SER A 8 -4.49 30.98 -28.09
C SER A 8 -3.25 30.32 -27.48
N PRO A 9 -2.34 31.09 -26.85
CA PRO A 9 -1.18 30.51 -26.19
C PRO A 9 -1.70 29.53 -25.14
N ALA A 10 -1.37 28.25 -25.30
CA ALA A 10 -1.60 27.26 -24.27
C ALA A 10 -0.95 27.80 -22.99
N ILE A 11 -1.76 28.04 -21.96
CA ILE A 11 -1.26 28.46 -20.66
C ILE A 11 -0.39 27.31 -20.17
N ALA A 12 0.94 27.49 -20.26
CA ALA A 12 1.89 26.52 -19.74
C ALA A 12 1.67 26.47 -18.22
N LEU A 13 0.98 25.43 -17.75
CA LEU A 13 0.81 25.19 -16.32
C LEU A 13 2.19 25.04 -15.70
N SER A 14 2.41 25.75 -14.60
CA SER A 14 3.66 25.62 -13.87
C SER A 14 3.81 24.17 -13.37
N PRO A 15 5.04 23.66 -13.22
CA PRO A 15 5.30 22.35 -12.61
C PRO A 15 4.57 22.13 -11.27
N ARG A 16 4.41 23.20 -10.48
CA ARG A 16 3.68 23.16 -9.20
C ARG A 16 2.17 22.93 -9.39
N GLU A 17 1.56 23.52 -10.41
CA GLU A 17 0.15 23.31 -10.71
C GLU A 17 -0.09 21.90 -11.24
N LEU A 18 0.77 21.39 -12.14
CA LEU A 18 0.69 20.00 -12.62
C LEU A 18 0.76 19.00 -11.46
N ARG A 19 1.67 19.21 -10.51
CA ARG A 19 1.77 18.38 -9.30
C ARG A 19 0.49 18.38 -8.49
N ARG A 20 -0.13 19.55 -8.31
CA ARG A 20 -1.39 19.71 -7.58
C ARG A 20 -2.50 18.87 -8.22
N TYR A 21 -2.66 18.97 -9.55
CA TYR A 21 -3.69 18.23 -10.29
C TYR A 21 -3.48 16.71 -10.31
N LEU A 22 -2.23 16.25 -10.19
CA LEU A 22 -1.91 14.82 -10.28
C LEU A 22 -1.86 14.11 -8.92
N LEU A 23 -1.47 14.81 -7.84
CA LEU A 23 -1.25 14.19 -6.53
C LEU A 23 -2.35 14.49 -5.50
N ASP A 24 -3.02 15.65 -5.57
CA ASP A 24 -3.97 16.04 -4.52
C ASP A 24 -5.33 15.34 -4.65
N ASP A 25 -5.67 14.83 -5.84
CA ASP A 25 -6.95 14.17 -6.12
C ASP A 25 -7.17 12.88 -5.28
N ARG A 26 -6.13 12.34 -4.64
CA ARG A 26 -6.23 11.19 -3.71
C ARG A 26 -5.93 11.50 -2.24
N ARG A 27 -5.28 12.63 -1.91
CA ARG A 27 -4.84 12.91 -0.52
C ARG A 27 -5.88 13.64 0.31
N GLU A 28 -6.76 14.39 -0.32
CA GLU A 28 -7.92 14.96 0.37
C GLU A 28 -9.17 14.24 -0.08
N TYR A 29 -9.51 13.16 0.63
CA TYR A 29 -10.89 12.66 0.66
C TYR A 29 -11.75 13.70 1.40
N VAL A 30 -11.87 14.91 0.83
CA VAL A 30 -12.91 15.85 1.25
C VAL A 30 -14.21 15.12 0.92
N ALA A 31 -14.98 14.80 1.96
CA ALA A 31 -16.27 14.15 1.78
C ALA A 31 -17.02 14.91 0.69
N LYS A 32 -17.37 14.21 -0.41
CA LYS A 32 -18.10 14.83 -1.52
C LYS A 32 -19.22 15.66 -0.90
N PRO A 33 -19.30 16.98 -1.18
CA PRO A 33 -20.31 17.82 -0.57
C PRO A 33 -21.65 17.12 -0.73
N SER A 34 -22.39 17.01 0.38
CA SER A 34 -23.68 16.33 0.38
C SER A 34 -24.53 16.91 -0.76
N ALA A 35 -25.35 16.06 -1.41
CA ALA A 35 -26.16 16.44 -2.58
C ALA A 35 -27.10 17.64 -2.35
N TYR A 36 -27.13 18.20 -1.14
CA TYR A 36 -27.97 19.29 -0.68
C TYR A 36 -27.22 20.56 -0.25
N ALA A 37 -25.89 20.65 -0.38
CA ALA A 37 -25.18 21.90 -0.09
C ALA A 37 -25.27 22.85 -1.30
N PRO A 38 -26.06 23.94 -1.26
CA PRO A 38 -26.21 24.86 -2.38
C PRO A 38 -25.10 25.92 -2.30
N THR A 39 -23.85 25.50 -2.41
CA THR A 39 -22.69 26.40 -2.51
C THR A 39 -22.25 26.56 -3.96
N TRP A 40 -23.20 26.85 -4.86
CA TRP A 40 -22.91 27.22 -6.26
C TRP A 40 -22.43 28.68 -6.40
N ARG A 41 -22.08 29.34 -5.29
CA ARG A 41 -21.68 30.74 -5.31
C ARG A 41 -20.18 30.82 -5.62
N HIS A 42 -19.87 30.89 -6.92
CA HIS A 42 -18.60 31.33 -7.53
C HIS A 42 -17.55 30.29 -7.93
N GLU A 43 -17.72 29.00 -7.65
CA GLU A 43 -16.73 28.00 -8.04
C GLU A 43 -17.15 27.29 -9.34
N THR A 44 -16.16 27.07 -10.18
CA THR A 44 -16.24 26.61 -11.56
C THR A 44 -17.15 25.41 -11.79
N HIS A 45 -17.79 25.35 -12.96
CA HIS A 45 -18.67 24.23 -13.33
C HIS A 45 -17.88 22.91 -13.20
N PRO A 46 -18.39 21.85 -12.54
CA PRO A 46 -17.62 20.63 -12.25
C PRO A 46 -17.06 19.96 -13.51
N LEU A 47 -17.81 19.94 -14.61
CA LEU A 47 -17.30 19.49 -15.92
C LEU A 47 -16.11 20.32 -16.42
N GLN A 48 -16.08 21.63 -16.16
CA GLN A 48 -14.98 22.50 -16.57
C GLN A 48 -13.72 22.19 -15.74
N ASP A 49 -13.87 21.79 -14.49
CA ASP A 49 -12.74 21.39 -13.62
C ASP A 49 -12.20 20.03 -14.02
N GLN A 50 -13.09 19.09 -14.36
CA GLN A 50 -12.71 17.82 -14.93
C GLN A 50 -11.96 18.00 -16.26
N LEU A 51 -12.45 18.87 -17.16
CA LEU A 51 -11.79 19.19 -18.42
C LEU A 51 -10.40 19.81 -18.19
N ARG A 52 -10.27 20.78 -17.27
CA ARG A 52 -8.97 21.36 -16.91
C ARG A 52 -8.00 20.33 -16.35
N THR A 53 -8.49 19.42 -15.52
CA THR A 53 -7.69 18.32 -14.94
C THR A 53 -7.20 17.38 -16.05
N LEU A 54 -8.06 17.01 -17.00
CA LEU A 54 -7.68 16.19 -18.14
C LEU A 54 -6.69 16.88 -19.08
N GLU A 55 -6.84 18.19 -19.30
CA GLU A 55 -5.88 18.99 -20.06
C GLU A 55 -4.50 19.01 -19.37
N ALA A 56 -4.47 19.20 -18.06
CA ALA A 56 -3.25 19.15 -17.26
C ALA A 56 -2.58 17.77 -17.31
N LYS A 57 -3.36 16.69 -17.17
CA LYS A 57 -2.88 15.30 -17.29
C LYS A 57 -2.30 15.02 -18.68
N LEU A 58 -3.00 15.40 -19.75
CA LEU A 58 -2.53 15.23 -21.11
C LEU A 58 -1.23 16.02 -21.37
N HIS A 59 -1.15 17.25 -20.86
CA HIS A 59 0.06 18.06 -20.95
C HIS A 59 1.24 17.41 -20.22
N ALA A 60 1.01 16.85 -19.02
CA ALA A 60 2.04 16.14 -18.26
C ALA A 60 2.60 14.92 -19.02
N VAL A 61 1.72 14.10 -19.62
CA VAL A 61 2.13 12.94 -20.44
C VAL A 61 2.97 13.38 -21.63
N LYS A 62 2.53 14.41 -22.37
CA LYS A 62 3.26 14.96 -23.52
C LYS A 62 4.62 15.51 -23.12
N TYR A 63 4.66 16.27 -22.04
CA TYR A 63 5.89 16.82 -21.49
C TYR A 63 6.89 15.72 -21.12
N ALA A 64 6.44 14.67 -20.41
CA ALA A 64 7.30 13.54 -20.07
C ALA A 64 7.81 12.80 -21.33
N ARG A 65 6.95 12.62 -22.33
CA ARG A 65 7.29 11.99 -23.61
C ARG A 65 8.33 12.79 -24.41
N GLU A 66 8.20 14.11 -24.46
CA GLU A 66 9.15 15.00 -25.17
C GLU A 66 10.50 15.08 -24.45
N ARG A 67 10.49 14.95 -23.12
CA ARG A 67 11.68 15.00 -22.27
C ARG A 67 12.52 13.71 -22.33
N LEU A 68 11.90 12.57 -22.62
CA LEU A 68 12.52 11.25 -22.52
C LEU A 68 12.79 10.63 -23.89
N GLU A 69 14.02 10.16 -24.09
CA GLU A 69 14.38 9.22 -25.14
C GLU A 69 14.12 7.78 -24.67
N PHE A 70 13.53 6.98 -25.56
CA PHE A 70 13.20 5.59 -25.28
C PHE A 70 14.21 4.69 -25.99
N VAL A 71 14.94 3.91 -25.22
CA VAL A 71 15.98 3.00 -25.73
C VAL A 71 15.52 1.56 -25.55
N ALA A 72 15.65 0.76 -26.60
CA ALA A 72 15.31 -0.66 -26.55
C ALA A 72 16.25 -1.40 -25.60
N SER A 73 15.67 -2.10 -24.62
CA SER A 73 16.43 -2.98 -23.72
C SER A 73 17.27 -4.00 -24.51
N PRO A 74 18.61 -4.07 -24.29
CA PRO A 74 19.51 -4.93 -25.07
C PRO A 74 19.25 -6.44 -24.88
N GLY A 75 18.42 -6.85 -23.92
CA GLY A 75 18.15 -8.26 -23.61
C GLY A 75 17.05 -8.94 -24.42
N LYS A 76 16.35 -8.22 -25.32
CA LYS A 76 15.23 -8.79 -26.11
C LYS A 76 15.57 -8.98 -27.58
N ALA A 77 16.85 -9.23 -27.88
CA ALA A 77 17.26 -9.74 -29.18
C ALA A 77 16.66 -11.13 -29.37
N THR A 78 15.61 -11.18 -30.16
CA THR A 78 14.87 -12.37 -30.57
C THR A 78 15.81 -13.36 -31.26
N GLY A 79 16.14 -14.44 -30.57
CA GLY A 79 16.61 -15.70 -31.18
C GLY A 79 18.01 -15.68 -31.76
N VAL A 80 19.03 -15.73 -30.92
CA VAL A 80 20.30 -16.38 -31.28
C VAL A 80 20.67 -17.35 -30.16
N THR A 81 20.60 -18.64 -30.47
CA THR A 81 21.13 -19.75 -29.67
C THR A 81 22.65 -19.64 -29.59
N ALA A 82 23.16 -18.80 -28.69
CA ALA A 82 24.58 -18.78 -28.34
C ALA A 82 24.70 -18.88 -26.83
N SER A 83 25.00 -20.10 -26.39
CA SER A 83 25.36 -20.44 -25.02
C SER A 83 26.62 -19.69 -24.60
N SER A 84 26.45 -18.59 -23.88
CA SER A 84 27.51 -18.02 -23.04
C SER A 84 26.91 -17.73 -21.66
N PRO A 85 27.47 -18.29 -20.57
CA PRO A 85 26.91 -18.13 -19.24
C PRO A 85 27.35 -16.78 -18.67
N HIS A 86 26.60 -15.72 -18.93
CA HIS A 86 26.69 -14.52 -18.10
C HIS A 86 25.91 -14.78 -16.81
N GLN A 87 26.69 -14.86 -15.74
CA GLN A 87 26.30 -15.10 -14.36
C GLN A 87 25.38 -13.97 -13.90
N ALA A 88 24.07 -14.20 -13.93
CA ALA A 88 23.15 -13.43 -13.10
C ALA A 88 23.61 -13.61 -11.64
N LEU A 89 23.85 -12.51 -10.94
CA LEU A 89 24.09 -12.50 -9.50
C LEU A 89 22.82 -13.00 -8.80
N ASP A 90 22.70 -14.32 -8.67
CA ASP A 90 21.84 -14.97 -7.70
C ASP A 90 22.46 -14.70 -6.33
N ILE A 91 21.93 -13.69 -5.62
CA ILE A 91 22.27 -13.45 -4.22
C ILE A 91 21.62 -14.59 -3.42
N THR A 92 22.23 -15.76 -3.48
CA THR A 92 21.86 -16.90 -2.65
C THR A 92 22.50 -16.71 -1.27
N THR A 93 21.81 -16.01 -0.38
CA THR A 93 22.22 -15.87 1.02
C THR A 93 22.12 -17.23 1.72
N ARG A 94 23.22 -17.98 1.75
CA ARG A 94 23.39 -19.16 2.62
C ARG A 94 24.38 -18.81 3.73
N VAL A 95 23.95 -18.77 5.00
CA VAL A 95 24.74 -19.26 6.16
C VAL A 95 23.82 -19.61 7.36
N ALA A 96 23.98 -20.86 7.80
CA ALA A 96 23.86 -21.50 9.12
C ALA A 96 22.63 -21.32 10.06
N LEU A 97 22.10 -22.49 10.45
CA LEU A 97 21.01 -22.80 11.36
C LEU A 97 21.39 -22.58 12.85
N SER A 98 20.48 -22.07 13.69
CA SER A 98 20.21 -22.58 15.06
C SER A 98 18.94 -21.95 15.66
N ALA A 99 18.29 -22.71 16.54
CA ALA A 99 16.88 -22.62 16.95
C ALA A 99 16.46 -21.37 17.76
N CYS A 100 15.17 -21.00 17.65
CA CYS A 100 14.24 -20.87 18.80
C CYS A 100 12.84 -20.38 18.37
N SER A 101 11.83 -21.15 18.74
CA SER A 101 10.39 -20.89 18.68
C SER A 101 9.87 -20.18 19.93
N SER A 102 8.94 -19.21 19.83
CA SER A 102 8.06 -18.78 20.95
C SER A 102 6.88 -17.93 20.44
N PRO A 103 5.64 -18.15 20.92
CA PRO A 103 4.41 -17.56 20.37
C PRO A 103 3.79 -16.41 21.22
N GLU A 104 4.58 -15.52 21.81
CA GLU A 104 4.12 -14.63 22.89
C GLU A 104 3.56 -13.23 22.50
N TRP A 105 3.30 -12.95 21.22
CA TRP A 105 3.10 -11.56 20.76
C TRP A 105 1.64 -11.06 20.67
N VAL A 106 0.72 -11.54 21.50
CA VAL A 106 -0.70 -11.09 21.42
C VAL A 106 -1.05 -9.98 22.42
N ASN A 107 -0.19 -9.63 23.40
CA ASN A 107 -0.57 -8.70 24.49
C ASN A 107 0.40 -7.55 24.82
N ALA A 108 1.34 -7.17 23.96
CA ALA A 108 2.31 -6.10 24.31
C ALA A 108 2.18 -4.86 23.42
N GLY A 109 1.50 -3.82 23.91
CA GLY A 109 1.45 -2.52 23.24
C GLY A 109 0.81 -1.43 24.09
N GLY A 110 1.55 -0.89 25.06
CA GLY A 110 1.14 0.27 25.85
C GLY A 110 2.31 0.87 26.64
N ILE A 111 2.26 2.18 26.89
CA ILE A 111 3.24 2.98 27.65
C ILE A 111 3.58 2.35 29.02
N SER A 112 2.67 1.55 29.56
CA SER A 112 2.80 0.80 30.81
C SER A 112 3.81 -0.35 30.81
N VAL A 113 4.39 -0.71 29.65
CA VAL A 113 5.40 -1.79 29.54
C VAL A 113 6.84 -1.25 29.67
N LEU A 114 7.03 0.06 29.59
CA LEU A 114 8.35 0.67 29.64
C LEU A 114 8.80 0.83 31.10
N SER A 115 9.92 0.22 31.46
CA SER A 115 10.37 0.03 32.85
C SER A 115 11.18 1.22 33.40
N GLY A 116 11.35 2.30 32.63
CA GLY A 116 12.06 3.50 33.09
C GLY A 116 11.86 4.74 32.20
N PRO A 117 12.17 5.95 32.72
CA PRO A 117 12.05 7.21 31.98
C PRO A 117 13.00 7.29 30.78
N GLU A 118 14.11 6.54 30.79
CA GLU A 118 15.01 6.48 29.64
C GLU A 118 14.39 5.74 28.46
N GLU A 119 13.59 4.69 28.69
CA GLU A 119 12.90 3.98 27.60
C GLU A 119 11.87 4.89 26.90
N LEU A 120 11.20 5.77 27.65
CA LEU A 120 10.29 6.77 27.08
C LEU A 120 11.03 7.74 26.15
N LEU A 121 12.21 8.22 26.55
CA LEU A 121 13.02 9.10 25.71
C LEU A 121 13.34 8.43 24.36
N PHE A 122 13.67 7.14 24.37
CA PHE A 122 14.09 6.42 23.18
C PHE A 122 12.93 6.17 22.20
N THR A 123 11.67 6.15 22.66
CA THR A 123 10.51 6.05 21.76
C THR A 123 10.32 7.27 20.86
N PHE A 124 10.95 8.40 21.18
CA PHE A 124 10.91 9.63 20.38
C PHE A 124 12.10 9.77 19.42
N LEU A 125 13.09 8.89 19.49
CA LEU A 125 14.28 8.93 18.64
C LEU A 125 13.98 8.25 17.29
N SER A 126 14.40 8.90 16.21
CA SER A 126 14.40 8.31 14.88
C SER A 126 15.37 7.11 14.81
N PRO A 127 15.23 6.22 13.79
CA PRO A 127 16.17 5.10 13.61
C PRO A 127 17.64 5.55 13.60
N ALA A 128 17.98 6.67 12.95
CA ALA A 128 19.34 7.18 12.90
C ALA A 128 19.83 7.64 14.29
N GLU A 129 18.97 8.33 15.05
CA GLU A 129 19.27 8.77 16.41
C GLU A 129 19.37 7.59 17.38
N LEU A 130 18.59 6.52 17.19
CA LEU A 130 18.71 5.28 17.96
C LEU A 130 20.06 4.59 17.72
N VAL A 131 20.53 4.54 16.46
CA VAL A 131 21.89 4.04 16.17
C VAL A 131 22.94 4.88 16.90
N ALA A 132 22.87 6.21 16.80
CA ALA A 132 23.81 7.10 17.47
C ALA A 132 23.74 6.99 19.01
N ALA A 133 22.53 6.92 19.58
CA ALA A 133 22.32 6.73 21.01
C ALA A 133 22.93 5.42 21.51
N SER A 134 22.97 4.39 20.66
CA SER A 134 23.60 3.11 21.00
C SER A 134 25.11 3.22 21.25
N GLU A 135 25.76 4.29 20.78
CA GLU A 135 27.20 4.50 20.92
C GLU A 135 27.59 5.31 22.18
N VAL A 136 26.61 5.91 22.88
CA VAL A 136 26.86 6.83 24.00
C VAL A 136 27.45 6.13 25.24
N CYS A 137 26.80 5.07 25.72
CA CYS A 137 27.29 4.28 26.86
C CYS A 137 26.70 2.87 26.83
N ARG A 138 27.25 1.93 27.62
CA ARG A 138 26.78 0.52 27.65
C ARG A 138 25.29 0.37 27.97
N ARG A 139 24.76 1.22 28.86
CA ARG A 139 23.34 1.19 29.24
C ARG A 139 22.46 1.66 28.08
N TRP A 140 22.82 2.76 27.43
CA TRP A 140 22.12 3.27 26.25
C TRP A 140 22.25 2.33 25.06
N ASN A 141 23.38 1.64 24.92
CA ASN A 141 23.57 0.60 23.92
C ASN A 141 22.55 -0.54 24.07
N ALA A 142 22.36 -1.03 25.30
CA ALA A 142 21.38 -2.08 25.57
C ALA A 142 19.94 -1.61 25.30
N LEU A 143 19.61 -0.38 25.73
CA LEU A 143 18.28 0.21 25.51
C LEU A 143 18.01 0.50 24.02
N ALA A 144 18.93 1.18 23.34
CA ALA A 144 18.83 1.48 21.90
C ALA A 144 18.73 0.23 21.04
N ARG A 145 19.14 -0.95 21.53
CA ARG A 145 19.08 -2.21 20.77
C ARG A 145 17.89 -3.08 21.16
N ASP A 146 17.02 -2.62 22.07
CA ASP A 146 15.81 -3.34 22.42
C ASP A 146 14.88 -3.42 21.20
N ASN A 147 14.51 -4.64 20.80
CA ASN A 147 13.61 -4.89 19.69
C ASN A 147 12.27 -4.16 19.84
N ARG A 148 11.80 -3.91 21.06
CA ARG A 148 10.53 -3.21 21.31
C ARG A 148 10.51 -1.79 20.75
N LEU A 149 11.66 -1.12 20.69
CA LEU A 149 11.78 0.22 20.11
C LEU A 149 11.82 0.18 18.57
N TRP A 150 12.44 -0.86 18.01
CA TRP A 150 12.66 -0.97 16.57
C TRP A 150 11.51 -1.63 15.82
N GLU A 151 10.78 -2.59 16.39
CA GLU A 151 9.70 -3.28 15.69
C GLU A 151 8.63 -2.34 15.10
N PRO A 152 8.17 -1.27 15.80
CA PRO A 152 7.28 -0.28 15.21
C PRO A 152 7.93 0.52 14.05
N LEU A 153 9.26 0.61 14.04
CA LEU A 153 10.05 1.31 13.02
C LEU A 153 10.46 0.39 11.86
N LEU A 154 10.28 -0.93 11.98
CA LEU A 154 10.59 -1.93 10.95
C LEU A 154 9.52 -1.99 9.86
N VAL A 155 9.12 -0.83 9.39
CA VAL A 155 8.14 -0.65 8.35
C VAL A 155 8.66 0.36 7.34
N THR A 156 8.28 0.22 6.07
CA THR A 156 8.62 1.24 5.07
C THR A 156 7.97 2.58 5.46
N PRO A 157 8.68 3.72 5.35
CA PRO A 157 8.23 5.00 5.91
C PRO A 157 6.92 5.51 5.30
N VAL A 158 6.61 5.12 4.05
CA VAL A 158 5.41 5.59 3.34
C VAL A 158 4.24 4.63 3.48
N GLU A 159 4.47 3.34 3.20
CA GLU A 159 3.38 2.36 3.03
C GLU A 159 3.24 1.39 4.21
N GLN A 160 4.11 1.55 5.21
CA GLN A 160 4.09 0.75 6.43
C GLN A 160 4.28 -0.76 6.16
N TYR A 161 4.99 -1.13 5.07
CA TYR A 161 5.26 -2.54 4.79
C TYR A 161 6.30 -3.10 5.76
N PRO A 162 6.06 -4.27 6.38
CA PRO A 162 7.04 -4.88 7.28
C PRO A 162 8.36 -5.18 6.58
N LEU A 163 9.46 -4.57 7.04
CA LEU A 163 10.79 -4.75 6.45
C LEU A 163 11.27 -6.21 6.51
N ARG A 164 10.84 -6.96 7.54
CA ARG A 164 11.14 -8.38 7.65
C ARG A 164 10.61 -9.18 6.46
N ARG A 165 9.41 -8.86 5.96
CA ARG A 165 8.84 -9.50 4.76
C ARG A 165 9.62 -9.13 3.52
N LEU A 166 9.92 -7.84 3.39
CA LEU A 166 10.65 -7.30 2.23
C LEU A 166 12.02 -7.95 2.06
N LEU A 167 12.71 -8.22 3.17
CA LEU A 167 14.03 -8.86 3.17
C LEU A 167 13.96 -10.41 3.23
N GLY A 168 12.77 -11.02 3.22
CA GLY A 168 12.61 -12.47 3.34
C GLY A 168 13.03 -13.04 4.72
N LEU A 169 12.99 -12.22 5.76
CA LEU A 169 13.43 -12.53 7.13
C LEU A 169 12.27 -12.90 8.08
N ASP A 170 11.07 -13.19 7.56
CA ASP A 170 9.88 -13.51 8.37
C ASP A 170 10.07 -14.69 9.33
N HIS A 171 10.95 -15.61 8.96
CA HIS A 171 11.20 -16.84 9.70
C HIS A 171 12.46 -16.77 10.56
N VAL A 172 13.24 -15.69 10.46
CA VAL A 172 14.55 -15.56 11.11
C VAL A 172 14.47 -14.54 12.23
N ARG A 173 14.90 -14.94 13.44
CA ARG A 173 15.03 -14.04 14.60
C ARG A 173 16.25 -13.15 14.48
N VAL A 174 16.25 -12.28 13.48
CA VAL A 174 17.23 -11.21 13.34
C VAL A 174 16.83 -10.07 14.30
N PRO A 175 17.73 -9.60 15.18
CA PRO A 175 17.52 -8.38 15.96
C PRO A 175 17.02 -7.24 15.08
N ALA A 176 16.05 -6.48 15.56
CA ALA A 176 15.34 -5.52 14.72
C ALA A 176 16.27 -4.41 14.18
N ILE A 177 17.25 -3.95 14.98
CA ILE A 177 18.29 -3.04 14.51
C ILE A 177 19.13 -3.60 13.33
N GLN A 178 19.38 -4.91 13.30
CA GLN A 178 20.11 -5.55 12.21
C GLN A 178 19.25 -5.64 10.95
N VAL A 179 17.94 -5.89 11.09
CA VAL A 179 17.00 -5.84 9.95
C VAL A 179 17.00 -4.45 9.32
N TYR A 180 16.97 -3.40 10.14
CA TYR A 180 17.06 -2.02 9.65
C TYR A 180 18.41 -1.75 8.96
N ALA A 181 19.52 -2.18 9.56
CA ALA A 181 20.85 -2.02 8.95
C ALA A 181 20.95 -2.74 7.60
N MET A 182 20.44 -3.98 7.48
CA MET A 182 20.39 -4.72 6.22
C MET A 182 19.56 -3.99 5.16
N PHE A 183 18.42 -3.42 5.55
CA PHE A 183 17.59 -2.62 4.65
C PHE A 183 18.35 -1.39 4.14
N VAL A 184 19.03 -0.66 5.04
CA VAL A 184 19.84 0.51 4.67
C VAL A 184 21.01 0.14 3.76
N GLU A 185 21.71 -0.96 4.05
CA GLU A 185 22.79 -1.46 3.19
C GLU A 185 22.26 -1.93 1.83
N MET A 186 21.12 -2.62 1.78
CA MET A 186 20.48 -2.98 0.51
C MET A 186 20.13 -1.73 -0.32
N LEU A 187 19.63 -0.66 0.31
CA LEU A 187 19.38 0.61 -0.37
C LEU A 187 20.67 1.24 -0.88
N LYS A 188 21.75 1.23 -0.09
CA LYS A 188 23.06 1.72 -0.53
C LYS A 188 23.62 0.91 -1.70
N GLU A 189 23.54 -0.41 -1.65
CA GLU A 189 23.98 -1.29 -2.74
C GLU A 189 23.14 -1.10 -4.00
N LEU A 190 21.82 -0.92 -3.88
CA LEU A 190 20.97 -0.51 -5.00
C LEU A 190 21.43 0.82 -5.63
N VAL A 191 21.88 1.77 -4.80
CA VAL A 191 22.43 3.05 -5.26
C VAL A 191 23.84 2.87 -5.86
N ILE A 192 24.68 1.96 -5.36
CA ILE A 192 26.06 1.73 -5.83
C ILE A 192 26.11 0.88 -7.11
N VAL A 193 25.25 -0.14 -7.25
CA VAL A 193 25.13 -0.93 -8.49
C VAL A 193 24.68 -0.03 -9.65
N ALA A 194 23.88 0.99 -9.36
CA ALA A 194 23.55 2.04 -10.32
C ALA A 194 24.74 2.96 -10.69
N GLN A 195 25.81 2.99 -9.90
CA GLN A 195 27.01 3.79 -10.16
C GLN A 195 28.11 2.97 -10.88
N THR A 196 28.25 1.68 -10.57
CA THR A 196 29.41 0.86 -10.99
C THR A 196 29.25 0.14 -12.33
N SER A 197 28.05 0.06 -12.90
CA SER A 197 27.83 -0.46 -14.26
C SER A 197 28.36 0.46 -15.37
N SER A 198 28.93 1.62 -15.02
CA SER A 198 29.43 2.66 -15.93
C SER A 198 30.96 2.64 -16.13
N ASP A 199 31.72 1.89 -15.33
CA ASP A 199 33.19 2.04 -15.27
C ASP A 199 33.98 1.18 -16.27
N GLN A 200 33.35 0.30 -17.07
CA GLN A 200 34.09 -0.69 -17.88
C GLN A 200 34.27 -0.37 -19.37
N GLU A 201 33.84 0.79 -19.88
CA GLU A 201 34.29 1.27 -21.20
C GLU A 201 34.63 2.78 -21.19
N LEU A 202 35.94 3.03 -21.09
CA LEU A 202 36.65 4.23 -21.58
C LEU A 202 36.24 5.58 -20.99
N ALA A 203 37.01 5.96 -19.98
CA ALA A 203 37.23 7.32 -19.51
C ALA A 203 37.35 8.34 -20.67
N SER A 204 36.28 9.09 -20.93
CA SER A 204 36.30 10.54 -21.19
C SER A 204 34.90 11.12 -21.47
N SER A 205 33.90 10.88 -20.62
CA SER A 205 32.83 11.85 -20.34
C SER A 205 32.02 11.35 -19.14
N ALA A 206 32.34 11.89 -17.97
CA ALA A 206 31.50 11.82 -16.79
C ALA A 206 30.07 12.27 -17.15
N GLU A 207 29.05 11.55 -16.66
CA GLU A 207 27.65 11.99 -16.41
C GLU A 207 26.62 10.87 -16.62
N LEU A 208 27.01 9.68 -17.08
CA LEU A 208 26.04 8.60 -17.34
C LEU A 208 25.82 7.72 -16.09
N TYR A 209 24.80 8.06 -15.30
CA TYR A 209 24.27 7.22 -14.24
C TYR A 209 23.06 6.45 -14.76
N SER A 210 23.12 5.12 -14.66
CA SER A 210 22.06 4.21 -15.10
C SER A 210 21.58 3.36 -13.94
N VAL A 211 20.28 3.43 -13.63
CA VAL A 211 19.64 2.59 -12.61
C VAL A 211 18.72 1.59 -13.29
N ASP A 212 18.91 0.30 -13.00
CA ASP A 212 17.99 -0.76 -13.42
C ASP A 212 17.09 -1.22 -12.25
N LEU A 213 15.79 -0.92 -12.32
CA LEU A 213 14.77 -1.36 -11.36
C LEU A 213 13.82 -2.41 -11.95
N SER A 214 14.14 -3.02 -13.10
CA SER A 214 13.22 -3.92 -13.81
C SER A 214 12.76 -5.14 -12.99
N SER A 215 13.61 -5.62 -12.07
CA SER A 215 13.32 -6.74 -11.17
C SER A 215 12.76 -6.35 -9.81
N VAL A 216 12.63 -5.05 -9.54
CA VAL A 216 12.33 -4.53 -8.20
C VAL A 216 10.82 -4.39 -8.02
N GLU A 217 10.25 -5.12 -7.06
CA GLU A 217 8.84 -5.01 -6.68
C GLU A 217 8.69 -3.99 -5.56
N LEU A 218 8.78 -2.71 -5.91
CA LEU A 218 8.52 -1.61 -4.98
C LEU A 218 7.28 -0.82 -5.38
N PRO A 219 6.49 -0.37 -4.39
CA PRO A 219 5.44 0.59 -4.65
C PRO A 219 5.98 1.88 -5.27
N THR A 220 5.21 2.50 -6.15
CA THR A 220 5.59 3.74 -6.84
C THR A 220 6.01 4.85 -5.88
N SER A 221 5.35 4.96 -4.72
CA SER A 221 5.64 6.01 -3.74
C SER A 221 7.04 5.87 -3.14
N VAL A 222 7.45 4.64 -2.80
CA VAL A 222 8.76 4.30 -2.26
C VAL A 222 9.82 4.49 -3.34
N LEU A 223 9.55 3.99 -4.55
CA LEU A 223 10.45 4.16 -5.70
C LEU A 223 10.74 5.66 -5.97
N LEU A 224 9.72 6.51 -5.96
CA LEU A 224 9.90 7.95 -6.12
C LEU A 224 10.70 8.58 -4.97
N GLN A 225 10.53 8.12 -3.73
CA GLN A 225 11.31 8.61 -2.60
C GLN A 225 12.79 8.25 -2.73
N GLU A 226 13.10 7.01 -3.11
CA GLU A 226 14.47 6.51 -3.25
C GLU A 226 15.18 7.07 -4.49
N LEU A 227 14.43 7.40 -5.55
CA LEU A 227 14.99 8.06 -6.73
C LEU A 227 15.29 9.55 -6.50
N ARG A 228 14.62 10.19 -5.53
CA ARG A 228 14.77 11.64 -5.28
C ARG A 228 16.21 12.13 -5.07
N PRO A 229 17.09 11.46 -4.29
CA PRO A 229 18.48 11.90 -4.14
C PRO A 229 19.32 11.74 -5.41
N LEU A 230 18.88 10.98 -6.41
CA LEU A 230 19.64 10.65 -7.61
C LEU A 230 19.54 11.75 -8.68
N VAL A 231 19.92 12.97 -8.35
CA VAL A 231 19.79 14.14 -9.24
C VAL A 231 20.59 14.05 -10.54
N ALA A 232 21.67 13.25 -10.54
CA ALA A 232 22.52 12.99 -11.70
C ALA A 232 22.05 11.80 -12.56
N LEU A 233 20.94 11.15 -12.20
CA LEU A 233 20.41 10.00 -12.93
C LEU A 233 20.03 10.39 -14.37
N THR A 234 20.66 9.77 -15.37
CA THR A 234 20.37 10.04 -16.78
C THR A 234 19.58 8.91 -17.43
N HIS A 235 19.76 7.67 -16.99
CA HIS A 235 19.11 6.47 -17.51
C HIS A 235 18.36 5.74 -16.39
N LEU A 236 17.09 5.41 -16.62
CA LEU A 236 16.27 4.69 -15.66
C LEU A 236 15.48 3.59 -16.33
N ARG A 237 15.62 2.37 -15.81
CA ARG A 237 14.76 1.25 -16.17
C ARG A 237 13.77 0.99 -15.06
N LEU A 238 12.49 1.00 -15.40
CA LEU A 238 11.40 0.89 -14.42
C LEU A 238 10.93 -0.56 -14.26
N PRO A 239 10.36 -0.91 -13.08
CA PRO A 239 9.66 -2.18 -12.92
C PRO A 239 8.49 -2.30 -13.88
N ARG A 240 8.24 -3.50 -14.41
CA ARG A 240 7.08 -3.76 -15.30
C ARG A 240 5.74 -3.42 -14.67
N GLN A 241 5.64 -3.49 -13.34
CA GLN A 241 4.45 -3.14 -12.59
C GLN A 241 4.10 -1.64 -12.67
N LEU A 242 5.08 -0.78 -12.96
CA LEU A 242 4.88 0.65 -13.14
C LEU A 242 4.23 1.00 -14.48
N ALA A 243 4.29 0.10 -15.47
CA ALA A 243 3.61 0.28 -16.75
C ALA A 243 2.08 0.17 -16.64
N ARG A 244 1.53 -0.12 -15.46
CA ARG A 244 0.09 -0.03 -15.20
C ARG A 244 -0.33 1.44 -15.08
N ASP A 245 -1.42 1.80 -15.76
CA ASP A 245 -1.94 3.17 -15.89
C ASP A 245 -1.90 3.98 -14.58
N ASP A 246 -2.48 3.45 -13.48
CA ASP A 246 -2.52 4.13 -12.18
C ASP A 246 -1.13 4.51 -11.63
N ASN A 247 -0.15 3.61 -11.75
CA ASN A 247 1.20 3.82 -11.22
C ASN A 247 1.99 4.80 -12.08
N LEU A 248 1.80 4.69 -13.40
CA LEU A 248 2.48 5.53 -14.36
C LEU A 248 2.05 6.99 -14.23
N GLU A 249 0.78 7.28 -13.94
CA GLU A 249 0.30 8.65 -13.67
C GLU A 249 1.10 9.34 -12.54
N TYR A 250 1.33 8.64 -11.42
CA TYR A 250 2.11 9.18 -10.30
C TYR A 250 3.56 9.44 -10.67
N PHE A 251 4.14 8.54 -11.46
CA PHE A 251 5.51 8.69 -11.90
C PHE A 251 5.68 9.87 -12.86
N ILE A 252 4.77 10.02 -13.83
CA ILE A 252 4.72 11.18 -14.73
C ILE A 252 4.57 12.48 -13.94
N ALA A 253 3.70 12.48 -12.93
CA ALA A 253 3.52 13.64 -12.05
C ALA A 253 4.81 14.07 -11.36
N ALA A 254 5.58 13.10 -10.88
CA ALA A 254 6.89 13.36 -10.30
C ALA A 254 7.87 13.90 -11.35
N LEU A 255 7.92 13.32 -12.56
CA LEU A 255 8.77 13.79 -13.65
C LEU A 255 8.45 15.20 -14.14
N CYS A 256 7.21 15.66 -14.00
CA CYS A 256 6.85 17.05 -14.29
C CYS A 256 7.46 18.05 -13.29
N CYS A 257 7.92 17.58 -12.12
CA CYS A 257 8.67 18.43 -11.20
C CYS A 257 10.11 18.56 -11.69
N THR A 258 10.52 19.76 -12.11
CA THR A 258 11.88 20.03 -12.62
C THR A 258 12.99 19.71 -11.61
N GLU A 259 12.67 19.71 -10.32
CA GLU A 259 13.58 19.32 -9.23
C GLU A 259 13.74 17.80 -9.10
N PHE A 260 12.79 17.01 -9.61
CA PHE A 260 12.80 15.57 -9.53
C PHE A 260 13.49 14.98 -10.76
N LEU A 261 14.64 14.34 -10.53
CA LEU A 261 15.46 13.72 -11.57
C LEU A 261 15.74 14.67 -12.75
N PRO A 262 16.32 15.87 -12.52
CA PRO A 262 16.49 16.90 -13.57
C PRO A 262 17.27 16.38 -14.78
N SER A 263 18.22 15.48 -14.55
CA SER A 263 19.13 14.93 -15.57
C SER A 263 18.56 13.72 -16.32
N LEU A 264 17.38 13.22 -15.94
CA LEU A 264 16.81 12.02 -16.57
C LEU A 264 16.45 12.32 -18.02
N ARG A 265 17.09 11.60 -18.94
CA ARG A 265 16.87 11.73 -20.39
C ARG A 265 16.47 10.41 -21.04
N VAL A 266 16.87 9.27 -20.50
CA VAL A 266 16.66 7.97 -21.15
C VAL A 266 15.84 7.04 -20.26
N MET A 267 14.86 6.37 -20.87
CA MET A 267 14.02 5.37 -20.22
C MET A 267 13.80 4.14 -21.11
N ASP A 268 13.40 3.02 -20.51
CA ASP A 268 13.15 1.77 -21.25
C ASP A 268 11.97 1.92 -22.24
N ASP A 269 12.13 1.36 -23.44
CA ASP A 269 11.10 1.37 -24.49
C ASP A 269 9.83 0.61 -24.07
N GLU A 270 9.91 -0.28 -23.06
CA GLU A 270 8.71 -0.94 -22.48
C GLU A 270 7.69 0.06 -21.90
N VAL A 271 8.10 1.29 -21.55
CA VAL A 271 7.21 2.31 -20.97
C VAL A 271 6.52 3.17 -22.04
N ARG A 272 7.10 3.27 -23.24
CA ARG A 272 6.53 4.03 -24.37
C ARG A 272 5.08 3.63 -24.70
N PRO A 273 4.72 2.35 -24.87
CA PRO A 273 3.34 1.98 -25.22
C PRO A 273 2.33 2.36 -24.13
N ALA A 274 2.73 2.34 -22.85
CA ALA A 274 1.87 2.77 -21.75
C ALA A 274 1.64 4.29 -21.76
N LEU A 275 2.66 5.09 -22.11
CA LEU A 275 2.51 6.53 -22.32
C LEU A 275 1.61 6.85 -23.52
N ASP A 276 1.78 6.14 -24.64
CA ASP A 276 0.93 6.29 -25.83
C ASP A 276 -0.55 5.96 -25.49
N GLN A 277 -0.78 4.91 -24.70
CA GLN A 277 -2.11 4.53 -24.23
C GLN A 277 -2.73 5.61 -23.34
N LEU A 278 -2.00 6.15 -22.36
CA LEU A 278 -2.47 7.23 -21.50
C LEU A 278 -2.79 8.50 -22.30
N GLU A 279 -1.92 8.89 -23.24
CA GLU A 279 -2.12 10.04 -24.11
C GLU A 279 -3.41 9.89 -24.95
N ALA A 280 -3.61 8.71 -25.55
CA ALA A 280 -4.81 8.40 -26.32
C ALA A 280 -6.07 8.43 -25.45
N ALA A 281 -6.00 7.87 -24.24
CA ALA A 281 -7.12 7.83 -23.29
C ALA A 281 -7.57 9.25 -22.89
N TYR A 282 -6.64 10.12 -22.46
CA TYR A 282 -7.00 11.49 -22.09
C TYR A 282 -7.47 12.31 -23.28
N SER A 283 -6.85 12.13 -24.45
CA SER A 283 -7.30 12.80 -25.68
C SER A 283 -8.73 12.40 -26.05
N ALA A 284 -9.09 11.12 -25.92
CA ALA A 284 -10.45 10.64 -26.16
C ALA A 284 -11.45 11.22 -25.15
N GLN A 285 -11.09 11.26 -23.85
CA GLN A 285 -11.93 11.84 -22.80
C GLN A 285 -12.17 13.34 -23.01
N LEU A 286 -11.15 14.10 -23.42
CA LEU A 286 -11.30 15.52 -23.75
C LEU A 286 -12.22 15.74 -24.94
N ARG A 287 -12.12 14.93 -26.01
CA ARG A 287 -13.05 15.01 -27.15
C ARG A 287 -14.49 14.75 -26.70
N MET A 288 -14.73 13.75 -25.87
CA MET A 288 -16.06 13.46 -25.33
C MET A 288 -16.60 14.64 -24.51
N GLY A 289 -15.80 15.21 -23.60
CA GLY A 289 -16.22 16.36 -22.79
C GLY A 289 -16.48 17.62 -23.63
N GLN A 290 -15.71 17.84 -24.71
CA GLN A 290 -15.94 18.95 -25.64
C GLN A 290 -17.22 18.78 -26.46
N THR A 291 -17.53 17.57 -26.94
CA THR A 291 -18.80 17.31 -27.63
C THR A 291 -20.01 17.54 -26.73
N GLN A 292 -19.92 17.18 -25.45
CA GLN A 292 -20.97 17.49 -24.46
C GLN A 292 -21.13 19.01 -24.24
N LYS A 293 -20.02 19.76 -24.21
CA LYS A 293 -20.05 21.23 -24.09
C LYS A 293 -20.79 21.88 -25.25
N GLN A 294 -20.55 21.41 -26.48
CA GLN A 294 -21.15 21.95 -27.71
C GLN A 294 -22.59 21.48 -27.95
N SER A 295 -22.97 20.30 -27.46
CA SER A 295 -24.36 19.86 -27.49
C SER A 295 -25.21 20.77 -26.62
N GLY A 296 -26.18 21.47 -27.23
CA GLY A 296 -27.12 22.34 -26.52
C GLY A 296 -27.95 21.55 -25.48
N PRO A 297 -28.63 22.22 -24.55
CA PRO A 297 -29.43 21.58 -23.50
C PRO A 297 -30.37 20.45 -23.99
N PRO A 298 -31.07 20.52 -25.14
CA PRO A 298 -31.91 19.42 -25.60
C PRO A 298 -31.12 18.19 -26.08
N GLN A 299 -29.89 18.37 -26.60
CA GLN A 299 -29.05 17.25 -27.02
C GLN A 299 -28.31 16.59 -25.84
N ARG A 300 -28.04 17.33 -24.76
CA ARG A 300 -27.48 16.76 -23.52
C ARG A 300 -28.41 15.73 -22.89
N LEU A 301 -29.71 15.98 -22.91
CA LEU A 301 -30.73 15.01 -22.48
C LEU A 301 -30.77 13.81 -23.43
N ALA A 302 -30.68 14.01 -24.74
CA ALA A 302 -30.69 12.90 -25.70
C ALA A 302 -29.43 12.01 -25.60
N ILE A 303 -28.25 12.57 -25.34
CA ILE A 303 -27.00 11.82 -25.17
C ILE A 303 -27.01 11.10 -23.80
N ALA A 304 -27.46 11.75 -22.74
CA ALA A 304 -27.63 11.10 -21.43
C ALA A 304 -28.62 9.92 -21.52
N LEU A 305 -29.78 10.12 -22.17
CA LEU A 305 -30.78 9.07 -22.40
C LEU A 305 -30.29 7.97 -23.36
N SER A 306 -29.41 8.27 -24.31
CA SER A 306 -28.84 7.27 -25.24
C SER A 306 -27.75 6.41 -24.59
N ILE A 307 -26.94 7.00 -23.69
CA ILE A 307 -25.97 6.27 -22.87
C ILE A 307 -26.71 5.43 -21.81
N GLU A 308 -27.74 5.96 -21.17
CA GLU A 308 -28.61 5.19 -20.26
C GLU A 308 -29.36 4.07 -20.99
N SER A 309 -29.87 4.31 -22.20
CA SER A 309 -30.53 3.30 -23.05
C SER A 309 -29.56 2.21 -23.52
N SER A 310 -28.32 2.55 -23.88
CA SER A 310 -27.29 1.56 -24.28
C SER A 310 -26.77 0.71 -23.13
N ILE A 311 -26.74 1.26 -21.91
CA ILE A 311 -26.40 0.52 -20.68
C ILE A 311 -27.59 -0.34 -20.22
N ALA A 312 -28.83 0.18 -20.32
CA ALA A 312 -30.06 -0.57 -20.01
C ALA A 312 -30.34 -1.71 -21.00
N SER A 313 -29.95 -1.57 -22.28
CA SER A 313 -30.16 -2.60 -23.30
C SER A 313 -29.22 -3.82 -23.16
N ARG A 314 -28.08 -3.68 -22.48
CA ARG A 314 -27.15 -4.79 -22.18
C ARG A 314 -27.45 -5.53 -20.88
N MET A 315 -28.39 -5.05 -20.07
CA MET A 315 -28.80 -5.68 -18.83
C MET A 315 -30.32 -5.66 -18.67
N ALA A 316 -31.08 -6.11 -19.68
CA ALA A 316 -32.52 -6.30 -19.52
C ALA A 316 -32.79 -7.43 -18.52
N PRO A 317 -33.28 -7.16 -17.29
CA PRO A 317 -33.83 -8.18 -16.45
C PRO A 317 -35.25 -8.46 -16.95
N ARG A 318 -35.63 -9.73 -16.91
CA ARG A 318 -37.01 -10.15 -17.08
C ARG A 318 -37.89 -9.35 -16.09
N SER A 319 -39.03 -8.90 -16.59
CA SER A 319 -40.15 -8.21 -15.93
C SER A 319 -40.22 -8.36 -14.40
N PRO A 320 -40.54 -7.27 -13.65
CA PRO A 320 -40.66 -7.30 -12.20
C PRO A 320 -41.94 -8.02 -11.79
N THR A 321 -41.86 -9.34 -11.63
CA THR A 321 -42.81 -10.06 -10.76
C THR A 321 -42.57 -9.58 -9.34
N GLY A 322 -43.62 -9.01 -8.72
CA GLY A 322 -43.58 -8.32 -7.43
C GLY A 322 -42.63 -8.95 -6.43
N SER A 323 -41.54 -8.23 -6.14
CA SER A 323 -40.64 -8.54 -5.04
C SER A 323 -41.45 -8.42 -3.75
N SER A 324 -41.79 -9.55 -3.15
CA SER A 324 -42.25 -9.58 -1.76
C SER A 324 -41.15 -8.91 -0.94
N GLY A 325 -41.43 -7.74 -0.37
CA GLY A 325 -40.46 -6.85 0.30
C GLY A 325 -39.73 -7.44 1.52
N ASP A 326 -39.85 -8.75 1.72
CA ASP A 326 -39.23 -9.53 2.77
C ASP A 326 -37.97 -10.28 2.31
N GLU A 327 -37.69 -10.35 1.00
CA GLU A 327 -36.46 -10.94 0.47
C GLU A 327 -35.36 -9.90 0.22
N LEU A 328 -34.13 -10.23 0.62
CA LEU A 328 -32.90 -9.49 0.34
C LEU A 328 -32.04 -10.26 -0.66
N ALA A 329 -31.63 -9.61 -1.74
CA ALA A 329 -30.59 -10.14 -2.62
C ALA A 329 -29.22 -9.63 -2.16
N LEU A 330 -28.29 -10.54 -1.84
CA LEU A 330 -26.94 -10.24 -1.38
C LEU A 330 -25.92 -10.65 -2.44
N LYS A 331 -24.98 -9.76 -2.78
CA LYS A 331 -23.84 -10.02 -3.68
C LYS A 331 -22.56 -10.16 -2.85
N PHE A 332 -22.08 -11.37 -2.71
CA PHE A 332 -20.88 -11.71 -1.95
C PHE A 332 -19.62 -11.44 -2.77
N LEU A 333 -18.77 -10.52 -2.33
CA LEU A 333 -17.52 -10.11 -2.97
C LEU A 333 -16.34 -10.72 -2.21
N PHE A 334 -15.53 -11.56 -2.87
CA PHE A 334 -14.41 -12.24 -2.20
C PHE A 334 -13.19 -11.33 -2.16
N ALA A 335 -12.72 -10.98 -0.96
CA ALA A 335 -11.53 -10.14 -0.80
C ALA A 335 -10.30 -10.82 -1.43
N ASN A 336 -9.46 -10.02 -2.10
CA ASN A 336 -8.26 -10.47 -2.83
C ASN A 336 -8.54 -11.40 -4.03
N GLN A 337 -9.78 -11.45 -4.53
CA GLN A 337 -10.16 -12.25 -5.70
C GLN A 337 -11.04 -11.42 -6.63
N ASP A 338 -10.42 -10.63 -7.50
CA ASP A 338 -11.12 -9.69 -8.38
C ASP A 338 -12.13 -10.39 -9.31
N GLY A 339 -13.31 -9.79 -9.42
CA GLY A 339 -14.40 -10.28 -10.27
C GLY A 339 -15.15 -11.51 -9.75
N LYS A 340 -14.64 -12.23 -8.76
CA LYS A 340 -15.31 -13.41 -8.19
C LYS A 340 -16.41 -13.00 -7.20
N HIS A 341 -17.64 -13.41 -7.50
CA HIS A 341 -18.78 -13.10 -6.63
C HIS A 341 -19.91 -14.13 -6.78
N VAL A 342 -20.76 -14.20 -5.77
CA VAL A 342 -21.98 -15.03 -5.75
C VAL A 342 -23.16 -14.15 -5.36
N VAL A 343 -24.31 -14.34 -6.00
CA VAL A 343 -25.55 -13.62 -5.64
C VAL A 343 -26.56 -14.62 -5.10
N LEU A 344 -27.00 -14.44 -3.87
CA LEU A 344 -28.00 -15.29 -3.21
C LEU A 344 -29.14 -14.43 -2.66
N ARG A 345 -30.30 -15.04 -2.45
CA ARG A 345 -31.50 -14.38 -1.90
C ARG A 345 -31.86 -14.99 -0.56
N PHE A 346 -32.20 -14.15 0.41
CA PHE A 346 -32.54 -14.56 1.77
C PHE A 346 -33.71 -13.74 2.31
N PRO A 347 -34.65 -14.36 3.05
CA PRO A 347 -35.58 -13.62 3.89
C PRO A 347 -34.84 -12.74 4.93
N LYS A 348 -35.37 -11.56 5.25
CA LYS A 348 -34.80 -10.65 6.26
C LYS A 348 -34.65 -11.27 7.66
N SER A 349 -35.51 -12.23 7.98
CA SER A 349 -35.50 -13.01 9.22
C SER A 349 -34.36 -14.03 9.30
N THR A 350 -33.63 -14.29 8.21
CA THR A 350 -32.54 -15.27 8.17
C THR A 350 -31.37 -14.84 9.05
N SER A 351 -30.82 -15.76 9.85
CA SER A 351 -29.61 -15.51 10.63
C SER A 351 -28.35 -15.48 9.77
N VAL A 352 -27.36 -14.67 10.16
CA VAL A 352 -26.07 -14.58 9.48
C VAL A 352 -25.36 -15.94 9.43
N ALA A 353 -25.50 -16.77 10.46
CA ALA A 353 -25.00 -18.16 10.46
C ALA A 353 -25.59 -18.99 9.31
N SER A 354 -26.90 -18.90 9.08
CA SER A 354 -27.58 -19.59 7.99
C SER A 354 -27.14 -19.07 6.62
N VAL A 355 -26.92 -17.75 6.51
CA VAL A 355 -26.36 -17.12 5.30
C VAL A 355 -24.97 -17.65 4.98
N LYS A 356 -24.09 -17.79 5.99
CA LYS A 356 -22.76 -18.38 5.80
C LYS A 356 -22.85 -19.84 5.34
N ALA A 357 -23.74 -20.63 5.93
CA ALA A 357 -23.93 -22.03 5.53
C ALA A 357 -24.39 -22.15 4.08
N GLU A 358 -25.32 -21.29 3.63
CA GLU A 358 -25.75 -21.25 2.23
C GLU A 358 -24.65 -20.76 1.28
N LEU A 359 -23.86 -19.77 1.70
CA LEU A 359 -22.71 -19.29 0.93
C LEU A 359 -21.67 -20.40 0.73
N MET A 360 -21.41 -21.23 1.75
CA MET A 360 -20.51 -22.38 1.63
C MET A 360 -21.02 -23.44 0.65
N ARG A 361 -22.35 -23.65 0.57
CA ARG A 361 -22.96 -24.55 -0.44
C ARG A 361 -22.79 -24.03 -1.87
N ASN A 362 -22.78 -22.70 -2.04
CA ASN A 362 -22.66 -22.03 -3.34
C ASN A 362 -21.28 -21.40 -3.53
N TRP A 363 -20.23 -21.98 -2.93
CA TRP A 363 -18.89 -21.42 -2.99
C TRP A 363 -18.34 -21.45 -4.43
N PRO A 364 -17.70 -20.37 -4.94
CA PRO A 364 -17.13 -20.38 -6.27
C PRO A 364 -16.05 -21.45 -6.43
N ALA A 365 -16.08 -22.21 -7.54
CA ALA A 365 -15.10 -23.26 -7.80
C ALA A 365 -13.65 -22.75 -7.87
N ASP A 366 -13.46 -21.49 -8.26
CA ASP A 366 -12.13 -20.88 -8.43
C ASP A 366 -11.54 -20.28 -7.14
N VAL A 367 -12.30 -20.28 -6.04
CA VAL A 367 -11.86 -19.73 -4.74
C VAL A 367 -11.67 -20.91 -3.79
N SER A 368 -10.49 -21.04 -3.17
CA SER A 368 -10.23 -22.13 -2.24
C SER A 368 -11.31 -22.16 -1.14
N PRO A 369 -12.09 -23.25 -1.01
CA PRO A 369 -13.12 -23.35 0.01
C PRO A 369 -12.49 -23.36 1.41
N THR A 370 -13.27 -22.92 2.39
CA THR A 370 -12.95 -23.10 3.80
C THR A 370 -13.82 -24.22 4.38
N GLU A 371 -13.29 -25.02 5.29
CA GLU A 371 -14.03 -26.11 5.92
C GLU A 371 -14.92 -25.60 7.07
N ASP A 372 -14.54 -24.49 7.71
CA ASP A 372 -15.18 -23.98 8.91
C ASP A 372 -15.90 -22.63 8.65
N PRO A 373 -17.24 -22.55 8.79
CA PRO A 373 -17.99 -21.29 8.64
C PRO A 373 -17.54 -20.20 9.62
N ALA A 374 -16.96 -20.55 10.77
CA ALA A 374 -16.48 -19.57 11.75
C ALA A 374 -15.26 -18.76 11.24
N THR A 375 -14.55 -19.28 10.23
CA THR A 375 -13.46 -18.55 9.57
C THR A 375 -13.95 -17.47 8.61
N ILE A 376 -15.21 -17.55 8.16
CA ILE A 376 -15.79 -16.60 7.22
C ILE A 376 -16.24 -15.36 7.99
N ARG A 377 -15.81 -14.17 7.54
CA ARG A 377 -16.29 -12.88 8.04
C ARG A 377 -17.01 -12.15 6.93
N LEU A 378 -18.25 -11.75 7.21
CA LEU A 378 -19.10 -10.97 6.30
C LEU A 378 -19.10 -9.51 6.75
N ILE A 379 -18.81 -8.58 5.84
CA ILE A 379 -18.75 -7.14 6.09
C ILE A 379 -19.65 -6.42 5.09
N CYS A 380 -20.64 -5.68 5.57
CA CYS A 380 -21.63 -5.01 4.73
C CYS A 380 -21.61 -3.49 4.95
N MET A 381 -21.33 -2.70 3.90
CA MET A 381 -21.63 -1.26 3.80
C MET A 381 -21.42 -0.42 5.08
N GLY A 382 -20.26 -0.52 5.73
CA GLY A 382 -19.93 0.27 6.92
C GLY A 382 -20.60 -0.19 8.24
N ARG A 383 -21.34 -1.31 8.24
CA ARG A 383 -21.91 -1.93 9.45
C ARG A 383 -20.91 -2.78 10.24
N GLY A 384 -19.64 -2.82 9.80
CA GLY A 384 -18.62 -3.70 10.37
C GLY A 384 -18.89 -5.17 10.07
N MET A 385 -18.34 -6.04 10.92
CA MET A 385 -18.45 -7.49 10.81
C MET A 385 -19.80 -7.97 11.33
N LEU A 386 -20.57 -8.64 10.46
CA LEU A 386 -21.87 -9.22 10.81
C LEU A 386 -21.69 -10.40 11.79
N GLN A 387 -22.52 -10.46 12.82
CA GLN A 387 -22.44 -11.47 13.88
C GLN A 387 -23.39 -12.65 13.58
N ASP A 388 -22.94 -13.87 13.82
CA ASP A 388 -23.65 -15.10 13.43
C ASP A 388 -25.03 -15.26 14.08
N SER A 389 -25.20 -14.73 15.30
CA SER A 389 -26.45 -14.75 16.06
C SER A 389 -27.47 -13.72 15.60
N GLN A 390 -27.08 -12.73 14.78
CA GLN A 390 -27.99 -11.68 14.31
C GLN A 390 -28.73 -12.11 13.05
N THR A 391 -29.94 -11.58 12.87
CA THR A 391 -30.69 -11.68 11.61
C THR A 391 -30.29 -10.55 10.65
N LEU A 392 -30.53 -10.73 9.35
CA LEU A 392 -30.26 -9.69 8.35
C LEU A 392 -31.04 -8.39 8.64
N GLU A 393 -32.25 -8.52 9.18
CA GLU A 393 -33.06 -7.40 9.68
C GLU A 393 -32.39 -6.67 10.85
N ALA A 394 -31.92 -7.40 11.86
CA ALA A 394 -31.24 -6.83 13.02
C ALA A 394 -29.94 -6.12 12.63
N CYS A 395 -29.25 -6.61 11.61
CA CYS A 395 -28.07 -5.97 11.03
C CYS A 395 -28.40 -4.70 10.22
N LYS A 396 -29.69 -4.39 9.98
CA LYS A 396 -30.16 -3.23 9.19
C LYS A 396 -29.51 -3.17 7.80
N ILE A 397 -29.46 -4.32 7.13
CA ILE A 397 -28.92 -4.41 5.77
C ILE A 397 -29.91 -3.73 4.82
N PRO A 398 -29.47 -2.76 4.00
CA PRO A 398 -30.36 -2.08 3.07
C PRO A 398 -30.87 -3.07 2.01
N SER A 399 -32.13 -2.92 1.63
CA SER A 399 -32.75 -3.61 0.51
C SER A 399 -32.80 -2.66 -0.68
N PHE A 400 -32.36 -3.13 -1.85
CA PHE A 400 -32.48 -2.39 -3.09
C PHE A 400 -33.23 -3.24 -4.11
N ASP A 401 -34.24 -2.66 -4.76
CA ASP A 401 -35.03 -3.37 -5.77
C ASP A 401 -34.29 -3.52 -7.09
N THR A 402 -33.31 -2.65 -7.34
CA THR A 402 -32.60 -2.55 -8.63
C THR A 402 -31.32 -3.37 -8.68
N HIS A 403 -30.71 -3.70 -7.53
CA HIS A 403 -29.43 -4.40 -7.48
C HIS A 403 -29.23 -5.14 -6.16
N PRO A 404 -28.47 -6.26 -6.14
CA PRO A 404 -28.15 -6.95 -4.90
C PRO A 404 -27.20 -6.13 -4.02
N THR A 405 -27.41 -6.18 -2.70
CA THR A 405 -26.60 -5.47 -1.70
C THR A 405 -25.22 -6.11 -1.59
N PRO A 406 -24.12 -5.36 -1.78
CA PRO A 406 -22.77 -5.91 -1.74
C PRO A 406 -22.33 -6.24 -0.31
N VAL A 407 -21.78 -7.45 -0.14
CA VAL A 407 -21.25 -7.96 1.12
C VAL A 407 -19.83 -8.49 0.88
N ASN A 408 -18.84 -7.88 1.51
CA ASN A 408 -17.45 -8.34 1.42
C ASN A 408 -17.26 -9.61 2.27
N VAL A 409 -16.66 -10.63 1.67
CA VAL A 409 -16.32 -11.92 2.26
C VAL A 409 -14.82 -11.96 2.47
N SER A 410 -14.40 -12.19 3.71
CA SER A 410 -13.01 -12.49 4.04
C SER A 410 -12.92 -13.82 4.78
N VAL A 411 -11.92 -14.63 4.45
CA VAL A 411 -11.68 -15.94 5.07
C VAL A 411 -10.44 -15.83 5.94
N ASN A 412 -10.62 -15.97 7.24
CA ASN A 412 -9.51 -15.98 8.18
C ASN A 412 -8.92 -17.39 8.26
N ARG A 413 -7.83 -17.64 7.51
CA ARG A 413 -7.08 -18.88 7.63
C ARG A 413 -6.33 -18.86 8.96
N ARG A 414 -6.84 -19.56 9.97
CA ARG A 414 -6.00 -19.92 11.13
C ARG A 414 -4.86 -20.76 10.56
N SER A 415 -3.63 -20.28 10.67
CA SER A 415 -2.45 -21.11 10.47
C SER A 415 -2.63 -22.33 11.37
N SER A 416 -2.71 -23.51 10.76
CA SER A 416 -2.94 -24.78 11.47
C SER A 416 -1.87 -24.95 12.53
N THR A 417 -2.19 -24.63 13.78
CA THR A 417 -1.31 -24.83 14.91
C THR A 417 -1.15 -26.32 15.09
N THR A 418 0.01 -26.84 14.69
CA THR A 418 0.44 -28.22 14.89
C THR A 418 0.18 -28.61 16.35
N THR A 419 -0.81 -29.48 16.56
CA THR A 419 -1.18 -29.97 17.88
C THR A 419 -0.10 -30.92 18.36
N GLY A 420 0.93 -30.37 19.00
CA GLY A 420 1.93 -31.14 19.72
C GLY A 420 1.28 -31.79 20.93
N VAL A 421 1.10 -33.11 20.86
CA VAL A 421 0.69 -33.97 21.97
C VAL A 421 1.73 -33.83 23.09
N SER A 422 1.41 -33.05 24.12
CA SER A 422 2.24 -32.91 25.30
C SER A 422 1.77 -33.90 26.38
N THR A 423 2.41 -35.07 26.40
CA THR A 423 2.30 -36.05 27.49
C THR A 423 2.84 -35.44 28.78
N ARG A 424 1.95 -35.06 29.70
CA ARG A 424 2.31 -34.66 31.07
C ARG A 424 2.72 -35.89 31.88
N THR A 425 4.01 -36.03 32.15
CA THR A 425 4.52 -36.84 33.27
C THR A 425 4.39 -36.06 34.58
N ALA A 426 3.75 -36.69 35.55
CA ALA A 426 3.54 -36.20 36.90
C ALA A 426 4.81 -36.33 37.75
N SER A 427 5.20 -35.26 38.45
CA SER A 427 5.95 -35.32 39.72
C SER A 427 6.26 -33.91 40.21
N GLY A 428 5.87 -33.58 41.44
CA GLY A 428 6.35 -32.36 42.11
C GLY A 428 5.38 -31.74 43.11
N ALA A 429 4.98 -32.49 44.13
CA ALA A 429 4.37 -31.93 45.34
C ALA A 429 5.42 -31.14 46.13
N ARG A 430 5.10 -29.92 46.57
CA ARG A 430 5.70 -29.33 47.76
C ARG A 430 4.72 -28.44 48.51
N GLN A 431 4.78 -28.61 49.82
CA GLN A 431 3.76 -28.29 50.81
C GLN A 431 3.60 -26.80 51.07
N SER A 432 2.33 -26.44 51.27
CA SER A 432 1.90 -25.32 52.10
C SER A 432 2.44 -25.47 53.51
N GLN A 433 3.11 -24.44 54.03
CA GLN A 433 3.12 -24.16 55.45
C GLN A 433 2.75 -22.70 55.70
N GLN A 434 1.68 -22.60 56.48
CA GLN A 434 0.99 -21.47 57.01
C GLN A 434 1.61 -21.15 58.38
N ALA A 435 2.06 -19.93 58.61
CA ALA A 435 2.42 -19.45 59.94
C ALA A 435 1.93 -18.01 60.13
N THR A 436 0.93 -17.91 60.99
CA THR A 436 0.38 -16.72 61.64
C THR A 436 1.39 -16.07 62.60
N GLY A 437 1.32 -14.76 62.77
CA GLY A 437 1.82 -14.08 63.97
C GLY A 437 2.29 -12.65 63.74
N GLY A 438 1.49 -11.67 64.17
CA GLY A 438 1.93 -10.29 64.33
C GLY A 438 2.56 -10.05 65.70
N ASN A 439 3.45 -9.06 65.82
CA ASN A 439 3.34 -8.01 66.82
C ASN A 439 4.35 -6.88 66.60
N ALA A 440 3.99 -5.70 67.11
CA ALA A 440 4.69 -4.42 67.09
C ALA A 440 6.01 -4.40 67.89
N GLY A 441 6.89 -3.46 67.55
CA GLY A 441 8.00 -3.05 68.42
C GLY A 441 9.08 -2.25 67.69
N ALA A 442 9.19 -0.97 68.02
CA ALA A 442 10.18 -0.02 67.53
C ALA A 442 11.62 -0.37 67.92
N ALA A 443 12.60 -0.03 67.06
CA ALA A 443 13.83 0.68 67.43
C ALA A 443 14.75 0.89 66.22
N SER A 444 15.33 2.08 66.20
CA SER A 444 16.46 2.58 65.42
C SER A 444 17.57 1.58 65.07
N SER A 445 18.04 1.60 63.82
CA SER A 445 19.49 1.67 63.55
C SER A 445 19.78 2.13 62.13
N SER A 446 20.64 3.14 62.06
CA SER A 446 21.35 3.67 60.92
C SER A 446 22.15 2.61 60.16
N SER A 447 22.06 2.58 58.84
CA SER A 447 23.21 2.24 57.99
C SER A 447 23.10 2.91 56.62
N SER A 448 24.08 3.78 56.39
CA SER A 448 24.43 4.42 55.14
C SER A 448 24.84 3.39 54.10
N SER A 449 24.17 3.39 52.94
CA SER A 449 24.72 2.80 51.71
C SER A 449 24.87 3.91 50.67
N SER A 450 26.12 4.24 50.41
CA SER A 450 26.58 5.19 49.41
C SER A 450 26.38 4.63 48.01
N THR A 451 25.57 5.31 47.20
CA THR A 451 25.45 5.08 45.76
C THR A 451 26.66 5.69 45.05
N PRO A 452 27.42 4.96 44.21
CA PRO A 452 28.47 5.57 43.41
C PRO A 452 27.85 6.31 42.21
N GLY A 453 27.97 7.63 42.22
CA GLY A 453 27.62 8.49 41.08
C GLY A 453 28.62 8.32 39.94
N CYS A 454 28.12 8.02 38.74
CA CYS A 454 28.89 8.12 37.50
C CYS A 454 28.97 9.58 37.08
N VAL A 455 30.19 10.13 37.04
CA VAL A 455 30.50 11.43 36.42
C VAL A 455 30.93 11.15 34.98
N CYS A 456 30.15 11.63 34.00
CA CYS A 456 30.59 11.71 32.61
C CYS A 456 31.19 13.11 32.39
N VAL A 457 32.48 13.14 32.10
CA VAL A 457 33.18 14.33 31.60
C VAL A 457 33.01 14.33 30.08
N ILE A 458 32.39 15.39 29.55
CA ILE A 458 32.34 15.66 28.11
C ILE A 458 33.66 16.36 27.76
N GLN A 459 34.41 15.80 26.82
CA GLN A 459 35.49 16.48 26.10
C GLN A 459 35.07 16.62 24.64
#